data_AF-A0A714ZBJ5-F1
#
_entry.id   AF-A0A714ZBJ5-F1
#
_cell.length_a   1.000
_cell.length_b   1.000
_cell.length_c   1.000
_cell.angle_alpha   90.00
_cell.angle_beta   90.00
_cell.angle_gamma   90.00
#
_symmetry.space_group_name_H-M   'P 1'
#
loop_
_entity.id
_entity.type
_entity.pdbx_description
1 polymer ?
#
loop_
_entity_poly.entity_id
_entity_poly.type
_entity_poly.pdbx_seq_one_letter_code
_entity_poly.pdbx_strand_id
1 'polypeptide(L)'
;MNTGTITKEALNDYRAAIKSWLTLRNVQSTSQLRLAALLDTEEKPAAYASQLEDLREHLALLEWQINCAARDGLYAHQIVLESCVTSATENFMSEHGDALTDALAPFLCAPYGLEAAMKILRTAVARQTEVRTPVISAAYKSIIDETGLTVDASMRADASASFTPAQHKVFLARLNRLNEKGVC
;
A
#
# COMPACT_ATOMS: atom_id res chain seq x y z
N MET A 1 1.43 4.23 24.43
CA MET A 1 2.23 3.60 23.36
C MET A 1 3.09 4.68 22.72
N ASN A 2 4.33 4.38 22.32
CA ASN A 2 5.21 5.38 21.72
C ASN A 2 4.88 5.50 20.23
N THR A 3 4.25 6.60 19.83
CA THR A 3 3.81 6.91 18.47
C THR A 3 4.95 6.82 17.45
N GLY A 4 6.16 7.20 17.85
CA GLY A 4 7.36 7.08 17.03
C GLY A 4 7.79 5.65 16.72
N THR A 5 7.34 4.65 17.48
CA THR A 5 7.59 3.23 17.19
C THR A 5 6.62 2.72 16.13
N ILE A 6 5.34 3.09 16.22
CA ILE A 6 4.28 2.67 15.27
C ILE A 6 4.60 3.18 13.85
N THR A 7 5.04 4.43 13.72
CA THR A 7 5.41 4.97 12.40
C THR A 7 6.61 4.26 11.78
N LYS A 8 7.58 3.81 12.59
CA LYS A 8 8.76 3.06 12.10
C LYS A 8 8.39 1.65 11.66
N GLU A 9 7.52 0.98 12.40
CA GLU A 9 6.99 -0.33 12.04
C GLU A 9 6.22 -0.24 10.71
N ALA A 10 5.30 0.72 10.58
CA ALA A 10 4.57 0.96 9.35
C ALA A 10 5.49 1.22 8.14
N LEU A 11 6.55 2.01 8.34
CA LEU A 11 7.53 2.27 7.27
C LEU A 11 8.29 1.00 6.86
N ASN A 12 8.64 0.15 7.82
CA ASN A 12 9.31 -1.12 7.52
C ASN A 12 8.38 -2.09 6.77
N ASP A 13 7.12 -2.15 7.16
CA ASP A 13 6.11 -2.96 6.46
C ASP A 13 5.91 -2.49 5.02
N TYR A 14 5.84 -1.17 4.82
CA TYR A 14 5.77 -0.58 3.48
C TYR A 14 6.99 -0.92 2.61
N ARG A 15 8.20 -0.80 3.17
CA ARG A 15 9.45 -1.20 2.47
C ARG A 15 9.43 -2.67 2.08
N ALA A 16 8.98 -3.55 2.99
CA ALA A 16 8.88 -4.97 2.72
C ALA A 16 7.87 -5.26 1.59
N ALA A 17 6.71 -4.61 1.62
CA ALA A 17 5.66 -4.76 0.61
C ALA A 17 6.14 -4.31 -0.79
N ILE A 18 6.75 -3.12 -0.91
CA ILE A 18 7.32 -2.65 -2.19
C ILE A 18 8.38 -3.62 -2.70
N LYS A 19 9.29 -4.06 -1.83
CA LYS A 19 10.35 -4.98 -2.23
C LYS A 19 9.77 -6.28 -2.78
N SER A 20 8.74 -6.83 -2.14
CA SER A 20 8.03 -8.02 -2.60
C SER A 20 7.41 -7.80 -3.98
N TRP A 21 6.66 -6.71 -4.14
CA TRP A 21 6.02 -6.33 -5.41
C TRP A 21 7.03 -6.16 -6.56
N LEU A 22 8.11 -5.40 -6.34
CA LEU A 22 9.16 -5.20 -7.34
C LEU A 22 9.88 -6.51 -7.70
N THR A 23 10.10 -7.38 -6.72
CA THR A 23 10.71 -8.70 -6.95
C THR A 23 9.82 -9.53 -7.88
N LEU A 24 8.52 -9.59 -7.60
CA LEU A 24 7.57 -10.33 -8.44
C LEU A 24 7.49 -9.77 -9.86
N ARG A 25 7.49 -8.43 -10.03
CA ARG A 25 7.53 -7.80 -11.38
C ARG A 25 8.79 -8.15 -12.15
N ASN A 26 9.94 -8.21 -11.47
CA ASN A 26 11.20 -8.61 -12.10
C ASN A 26 11.16 -10.07 -12.56
N VAL A 27 10.62 -10.97 -11.71
CA VAL A 27 10.42 -12.38 -12.07
C VAL A 27 9.47 -12.50 -13.26
N GLN A 28 8.36 -11.76 -13.28
CA GLN A 28 7.43 -11.75 -14.42
C GLN A 28 8.10 -11.28 -15.71
N SER A 29 8.86 -10.20 -15.65
CA SER A 29 9.59 -9.69 -16.82
C SER A 29 10.58 -10.74 -17.37
N THR A 30 11.30 -11.42 -16.48
CA THR A 30 12.21 -12.51 -16.85
C THR A 30 11.47 -13.69 -17.47
N SER A 31 10.33 -14.08 -16.90
CA SER A 31 9.49 -15.18 -17.41
C SER A 31 8.85 -14.84 -18.76
N GLN A 32 8.47 -13.58 -19.00
CA GLN A 32 7.99 -13.11 -20.31
C GLN A 32 9.08 -13.17 -21.38
N LEU A 33 10.31 -12.76 -21.05
CA LEU A 33 11.45 -12.89 -21.97
C LEU A 33 11.76 -14.34 -22.31
N ARG A 34 11.72 -15.24 -21.32
CA ARG A 34 11.86 -16.69 -21.55
C ARG A 34 10.76 -17.23 -22.46
N LEU A 35 9.52 -16.75 -22.29
CA LEU A 35 8.40 -17.16 -23.12
C LEU A 35 8.61 -16.72 -24.58
N ALA A 36 9.00 -15.46 -24.79
CA ALA A 36 9.31 -14.94 -26.12
C ALA A 36 10.43 -15.74 -26.79
N ALA A 37 11.54 -15.97 -26.08
CA ALA A 37 12.65 -16.77 -26.60
C ALA A 37 12.24 -18.20 -26.99
N LEU A 38 11.40 -18.85 -26.16
CA LEU A 38 10.89 -20.18 -26.46
C LEU A 38 10.01 -20.19 -27.72
N LEU A 39 9.17 -19.16 -27.91
CA LEU A 39 8.32 -19.02 -29.09
C LEU A 39 9.12 -18.74 -30.37
N ASP A 40 10.23 -18.01 -30.27
CA ASP A 40 11.09 -17.63 -31.39
C ASP A 40 12.11 -18.71 -31.78
N THR A 41 12.23 -19.80 -31.01
CA THR A 41 13.21 -20.86 -31.28
C THR A 41 12.81 -21.67 -32.53
N GLU A 42 13.72 -21.78 -33.51
CA GLU A 42 13.48 -22.54 -34.75
C GLU A 42 13.35 -24.05 -34.50
N GLU A 43 14.21 -24.62 -33.65
CA GLU A 43 14.14 -26.02 -33.23
C GLU A 43 13.43 -26.17 -31.89
N LYS A 44 12.23 -26.77 -31.91
CA LYS A 44 11.47 -26.98 -30.68
C LYS A 44 12.04 -28.14 -29.87
N PRO A 45 12.40 -27.94 -28.60
CA PRO A 45 12.86 -29.03 -27.74
C PRO A 45 11.76 -30.09 -27.56
N ALA A 46 12.14 -31.33 -27.26
CA ALA A 46 11.18 -32.43 -27.07
C ALA A 46 10.13 -32.14 -25.98
N ALA A 47 10.48 -31.33 -24.97
CA ALA A 47 9.60 -30.88 -23.90
C ALA A 47 8.94 -29.51 -24.14
N TYR A 48 8.96 -29.01 -25.39
CA TYR A 48 8.47 -27.66 -25.73
C TYR A 48 7.05 -27.40 -25.24
N ALA A 49 6.13 -28.33 -25.50
CA ALA A 49 4.71 -28.16 -25.15
C ALA A 49 4.51 -28.04 -23.63
N SER A 50 5.13 -28.92 -22.85
CA SER A 50 5.03 -28.90 -21.39
C SER A 50 5.72 -27.66 -20.79
N GLN A 51 6.89 -27.27 -21.29
CA GLN A 51 7.58 -26.06 -20.85
C GLN A 51 6.77 -24.80 -21.14
N LEU A 52 6.11 -24.75 -22.29
CA LEU A 52 5.25 -23.64 -22.67
C LEU A 52 4.01 -23.54 -21.77
N GLU A 53 3.38 -24.67 -21.46
CA GLU A 53 2.23 -24.73 -20.54
C GLU A 53 2.62 -24.31 -19.13
N ASP A 54 3.69 -24.88 -18.57
CA ASP A 54 4.16 -24.54 -17.22
C ASP A 54 4.56 -23.06 -17.13
N LEU A 55 5.19 -22.48 -18.17
CA LEU A 55 5.59 -21.07 -18.18
C LEU A 55 4.40 -20.11 -18.29
N ARG A 56 3.38 -20.46 -19.08
CA ARG A 56 2.12 -19.68 -19.16
C ARG A 56 1.35 -19.73 -17.84
N GLU A 57 1.31 -20.91 -17.21
CA GLU A 57 0.72 -21.10 -15.89
C GLU A 57 1.43 -20.25 -14.83
N HIS A 58 2.77 -20.27 -14.83
CA HIS A 58 3.57 -19.47 -13.92
C HIS A 58 3.35 -17.95 -14.13
N LEU A 59 3.25 -17.49 -15.39
CA LEU A 59 2.94 -16.09 -15.68
C LEU A 59 1.55 -15.67 -15.18
N ALA A 60 0.53 -16.50 -15.34
CA ALA A 60 -0.81 -16.23 -14.80
C ALA A 60 -0.81 -16.16 -13.26
N LEU A 61 0.03 -16.97 -12.60
CA LEU A 61 0.21 -16.89 -11.14
C LEU A 61 0.94 -15.62 -10.73
N LEU A 62 1.98 -15.22 -11.46
CA LEU A 62 2.71 -13.99 -11.20
C LEU A 62 1.80 -12.76 -11.34
N GLU A 63 0.92 -12.71 -12.33
CA GLU A 63 -0.07 -11.63 -12.45
C GLU A 63 -0.93 -11.51 -11.18
N TRP A 64 -1.42 -12.65 -10.67
CA TRP A 64 -2.19 -12.69 -9.44
C TRP A 64 -1.34 -12.32 -8.20
N GLN A 65 -0.12 -12.83 -8.08
CA GLN A 65 0.79 -12.50 -6.96
C GLN A 65 1.17 -11.02 -6.96
N ILE A 66 1.44 -10.44 -8.13
CA ILE A 66 1.75 -9.01 -8.30
C ILE A 66 0.55 -8.17 -7.89
N ASN A 67 -0.67 -8.55 -8.27
CA ASN A 67 -1.87 -7.86 -7.82
C ASN A 67 -2.01 -7.88 -6.29
N CYS A 68 -1.83 -9.04 -5.66
CA CYS A 68 -1.87 -9.17 -4.20
C CYS A 68 -0.80 -8.28 -3.54
N ALA A 69 0.47 -8.41 -3.97
CA ALA A 69 1.57 -7.63 -3.41
C ALA A 69 1.41 -6.12 -3.62
N ALA A 70 0.85 -5.71 -4.76
CA ALA A 70 0.54 -4.31 -5.03
C ALA A 70 -0.56 -3.79 -4.09
N ARG A 71 -1.62 -4.57 -3.82
CA ARG A 71 -2.67 -4.21 -2.85
C ARG A 71 -2.13 -4.10 -1.43
N ASP A 72 -1.26 -5.03 -1.03
CA ASP A 72 -0.57 -4.96 0.27
C ASP A 72 0.30 -3.70 0.36
N GLY A 73 1.00 -3.34 -0.72
CA GLY A 73 1.78 -2.10 -0.81
C GLY A 73 0.94 -0.83 -0.70
N LEU A 74 -0.24 -0.79 -1.36
CA LEU A 74 -1.19 0.31 -1.24
C LEU A 74 -1.70 0.47 0.20
N TYR A 75 -2.04 -0.64 0.85
CA TYR A 75 -2.52 -0.64 2.23
C TYR A 75 -1.41 -0.21 3.20
N ALA A 76 -0.19 -0.74 3.05
CA ALA A 76 0.95 -0.35 3.87
C ALA A 76 1.30 1.14 3.71
N HIS A 77 1.21 1.69 2.49
CA HIS A 77 1.40 3.13 2.26
C HIS A 77 0.38 3.97 3.03
N GLN A 78 -0.89 3.58 2.97
CA GLN A 78 -1.96 4.26 3.70
C GLN A 78 -1.69 4.26 5.21
N ILE A 79 -1.28 3.12 5.77
CA ILE A 79 -0.93 3.02 7.21
C ILE A 79 0.23 3.95 7.56
N VAL A 80 1.26 4.07 6.72
CA VAL A 80 2.37 5.02 6.96
C VAL A 80 1.83 6.45 7.08
N LEU A 81 1.00 6.89 6.13
CA LEU A 81 0.43 8.23 6.15
C LEU A 81 -0.46 8.44 7.38
N GLU A 82 -1.36 7.51 7.67
CA GLU A 82 -2.26 7.57 8.82
C GLU A 82 -1.48 7.62 10.13
N SER A 83 -0.41 6.82 10.27
CA SER A 83 0.43 6.82 11.48
C SER A 83 1.19 8.14 11.64
N CYS A 84 1.68 8.76 10.56
CA CYS A 84 2.33 10.06 10.60
C CYS A 84 1.35 11.16 11.04
N VAL A 85 0.16 11.20 10.42
CA VAL A 85 -0.88 12.18 10.75
C VAL A 85 -1.35 11.98 12.19
N THR A 86 -1.68 10.76 12.60
CA THR A 86 -2.12 10.43 13.96
C THR A 86 -1.10 10.91 14.98
N SER A 87 0.17 10.54 14.80
CA SER A 87 1.24 10.95 15.72
C SER A 87 1.42 12.46 15.76
N ALA A 88 1.35 13.15 14.61
CA ALA A 88 1.43 14.60 14.56
C ALA A 88 0.25 15.27 15.28
N THR A 89 -0.97 14.76 15.09
CA THR A 89 -2.18 15.29 15.74
C THR A 89 -2.19 15.01 17.23
N GLU A 90 -1.70 13.86 17.68
CA GLU A 90 -1.58 13.54 19.11
C GLU A 90 -0.56 14.47 19.80
N ASN A 91 0.58 14.70 19.16
CA ASN A 91 1.56 15.67 19.66
C ASN A 91 0.97 17.08 19.74
N PHE A 92 0.26 17.52 18.70
CA PHE A 92 -0.45 18.82 18.72
C PHE A 92 -1.46 18.89 19.87
N MET A 93 -2.26 17.84 20.08
CA MET A 93 -3.21 17.79 21.20
C MET A 93 -2.52 17.77 22.56
N SER A 94 -1.31 17.19 22.67
CA SER A 94 -0.57 17.23 23.93
C SER A 94 -0.08 18.63 24.30
N GLU A 95 0.21 19.48 23.30
CA GLU A 95 0.74 20.84 23.50
C GLU A 95 -0.36 21.91 23.54
N HIS A 96 -1.45 21.70 22.80
CA HIS A 96 -2.49 22.70 22.56
C HIS A 96 -3.92 22.19 22.79
N GLY A 97 -4.07 20.96 23.30
CA GLY A 97 -5.36 20.31 23.49
C GLY A 97 -6.29 21.10 24.39
N ASP A 98 -5.80 21.54 25.55
CA ASP A 98 -6.61 22.30 26.52
C ASP A 98 -7.17 23.58 25.90
N ALA A 99 -6.33 24.36 25.23
CA ALA A 99 -6.75 25.59 24.55
C ALA A 99 -7.78 25.33 23.44
N LEU A 100 -7.63 24.21 22.70
CA LEU A 100 -8.59 23.83 21.67
C LEU A 100 -9.93 23.37 22.29
N THR A 101 -9.89 22.55 23.35
CA THR A 101 -11.11 22.06 24.00
C THR A 101 -11.84 23.17 24.75
N ASP A 102 -11.11 24.12 25.35
CA ASP A 102 -11.69 25.30 25.98
C ASP A 102 -12.38 26.21 24.97
N ALA A 103 -11.78 26.43 23.79
CA ALA A 103 -12.40 27.20 22.72
C ALA A 103 -13.70 26.54 22.19
N LEU A 104 -13.79 25.21 22.28
CA LEU A 104 -14.97 24.43 21.87
C LEU A 104 -15.92 24.11 23.04
N ALA A 105 -15.60 24.53 24.26
CA ALA A 105 -16.33 24.18 25.49
C ALA A 105 -17.85 24.47 25.43
N PRO A 106 -18.33 25.58 24.83
CA PRO A 106 -19.77 25.83 24.71
C PRO A 106 -20.54 24.74 23.94
N PHE A 107 -19.88 24.00 23.05
CA PHE A 107 -20.48 22.86 22.35
C PHE A 107 -20.22 21.54 23.09
N LEU A 108 -19.01 21.35 23.63
CA LEU A 108 -18.61 20.11 24.29
C LEU A 108 -19.30 19.89 25.65
N CYS A 109 -19.54 20.96 26.40
CA CYS A 109 -20.20 20.91 27.71
C CYS A 109 -21.75 21.02 27.62
N ALA A 110 -22.27 21.33 26.44
CA ALA A 110 -23.69 21.51 26.17
C ALA A 110 -24.27 20.27 25.45
N PRO A 111 -25.60 20.13 25.35
CA PRO A 111 -26.23 18.98 24.68
C PRO A 111 -25.95 18.89 23.16
N TYR A 112 -25.22 19.85 22.58
CA TYR A 112 -24.81 19.80 21.17
C TYR A 112 -23.73 18.75 20.89
N GLY A 113 -22.87 18.47 21.88
CA GLY A 113 -21.88 17.39 21.82
C GLY A 113 -20.72 17.59 20.83
N LEU A 114 -19.90 16.55 20.70
CA LEU A 114 -18.66 16.54 19.92
C LEU A 114 -18.90 16.80 18.42
N GLU A 115 -19.98 16.28 17.84
CA GLU A 115 -20.22 16.41 16.41
C GLU A 115 -20.43 17.88 15.98
N ALA A 116 -21.17 18.65 16.78
CA ALA A 116 -21.33 20.09 16.55
C ALA A 116 -19.99 20.84 16.66
N ALA A 117 -19.17 20.50 17.66
CA ALA A 117 -17.84 21.07 17.82
C ALA A 117 -16.92 20.76 16.61
N MET A 118 -16.93 19.51 16.13
CA MET A 118 -16.14 19.09 14.97
C MET A 118 -16.58 19.78 13.67
N LYS A 119 -17.87 20.08 13.50
CA LYS A 119 -18.35 20.85 12.36
C LYS A 119 -17.77 22.28 12.33
N ILE A 120 -17.67 22.92 13.49
CA ILE A 120 -17.04 24.25 13.61
C ILE A 120 -15.53 24.15 13.39
N LEU A 121 -14.86 23.17 14.01
CA LEU A 121 -13.42 22.94 13.85
C LEU A 121 -13.05 22.72 12.37
N ARG A 122 -13.82 21.91 11.64
CA ARG A 122 -13.62 21.70 10.20
C ARG A 122 -13.62 23.02 9.41
N THR A 123 -14.52 23.94 9.76
CA THR A 123 -14.61 25.26 9.11
C THR A 123 -13.41 26.15 9.45
N ALA A 124 -12.96 26.12 10.72
CA ALA A 124 -11.78 26.86 11.15
C ALA A 124 -10.50 26.34 10.45
N VAL A 125 -10.33 25.02 10.35
CA VAL A 125 -9.21 24.40 9.64
C VAL A 125 -9.23 24.78 8.16
N ALA A 126 -10.38 24.71 7.48
CA ALA A 126 -10.50 25.12 6.09
C ALA A 126 -10.06 26.57 5.86
N ARG A 127 -10.54 27.51 6.68
CA ARG A 127 -10.10 28.92 6.63
C ARG A 127 -8.60 29.07 6.88
N GLN A 128 -8.04 28.30 7.82
CA GLN A 128 -6.60 28.34 8.09
C GLN A 128 -5.78 27.88 6.88
N THR A 129 -6.26 26.88 6.13
CA THR A 129 -5.58 26.43 4.89
C THR A 129 -5.62 27.47 3.76
N GLU A 130 -6.57 28.40 3.77
CA GLU A 130 -6.62 29.54 2.84
C GLU A 130 -5.60 30.62 3.23
N VAL A 131 -5.36 30.82 4.54
CA VAL A 131 -4.39 31.80 5.05
C VAL A 131 -2.95 31.33 4.82
N ARG A 132 -2.69 30.03 5.02
CA ARG A 132 -1.34 29.47 4.92
C ARG A 132 -1.39 28.04 4.39
N THR A 133 -0.55 27.78 3.38
CA THR A 133 -0.32 26.42 2.88
C THR A 133 0.23 25.52 3.99
N PRO A 134 -0.43 24.38 4.26
CA PRO A 134 0.08 23.40 5.22
C PRO A 134 1.46 22.88 4.83
N VAL A 135 2.31 22.65 5.82
CA VAL A 135 3.64 22.09 5.63
C VAL A 135 3.74 20.81 6.44
N ILE A 136 4.33 19.78 5.83
CA ILE A 136 4.60 18.50 6.51
C ILE A 136 5.57 18.77 7.66
N SER A 137 5.25 18.25 8.85
CA SER A 137 6.10 18.36 10.02
C SER A 137 7.50 17.78 9.74
N ALA A 138 8.53 18.50 10.18
CA ALA A 138 9.93 18.09 9.98
C ALA A 138 10.22 16.69 10.53
N ALA A 139 9.52 16.27 11.59
CA ALA A 139 9.67 14.96 12.20
C ALA A 139 9.29 13.80 11.27
N TYR A 140 8.36 14.03 10.33
CA TYR A 140 7.86 13.00 9.40
C TYR A 140 8.32 13.24 7.97
N LYS A 141 8.97 14.38 7.68
CA LYS A 141 9.37 14.77 6.33
C LYS A 141 10.19 13.70 5.62
N SER A 142 11.21 13.12 6.27
CA SER A 142 12.03 12.07 5.64
C SER A 142 11.23 10.81 5.29
N ILE A 143 10.22 10.47 6.09
CA ILE A 143 9.34 9.32 5.85
C ILE A 143 8.46 9.60 4.64
N ILE A 144 7.83 10.78 4.59
CA ILE A 144 6.96 11.18 3.47
C ILE A 144 7.75 11.39 2.18
N ASP A 145 8.98 11.92 2.27
CA ASP A 145 9.87 12.07 1.11
C ASP A 145 10.26 10.69 0.53
N GLU A 146 10.38 9.66 1.38
CA GLU A 146 10.66 8.28 0.95
C GLU A 146 9.43 7.58 0.35
N THR A 147 8.27 7.66 1.00
CA THR A 147 7.06 6.94 0.58
C THR A 147 6.24 7.68 -0.47
N GLY A 148 6.45 8.99 -0.59
CA GLY A 148 5.64 9.89 -1.39
C GLY A 148 4.25 10.14 -0.78
N LEU A 149 3.63 11.24 -1.20
CA LEU A 149 2.24 11.57 -0.82
C LEU A 149 1.20 10.68 -1.52
N THR A 150 1.58 10.09 -2.66
CA THR A 150 0.73 9.24 -3.46
C THR A 150 1.51 8.02 -3.93
N VAL A 151 0.85 6.87 -3.96
CA VAL A 151 1.47 5.64 -4.44
C VAL A 151 1.73 5.69 -5.94
N ASP A 152 2.83 5.04 -6.34
CA ASP A 152 3.24 4.80 -7.72
C ASP A 152 2.05 4.36 -8.59
N ALA A 153 1.92 4.98 -9.77
CA ALA A 153 0.82 4.72 -10.69
C ALA A 153 0.83 3.27 -11.21
N SER A 154 2.00 2.66 -11.36
CA SER A 154 2.14 1.27 -11.79
C SER A 154 1.69 0.29 -10.70
N MET A 155 1.96 0.57 -9.42
CA MET A 155 1.43 -0.24 -8.32
C MET A 155 -0.11 -0.17 -8.29
N ARG A 156 -0.69 1.01 -8.51
CA ARG A 156 -2.16 1.15 -8.63
C ARG A 156 -2.72 0.38 -9.83
N ALA A 157 -2.02 0.39 -10.96
CA ALA A 157 -2.44 -0.36 -12.15
C ALA A 157 -2.39 -1.88 -11.88
N ASP A 158 -1.33 -2.37 -11.26
CA ASP A 158 -1.16 -3.79 -10.89
C ASP A 158 -2.23 -4.24 -9.89
N ALA A 159 -2.65 -3.35 -8.98
CA ALA A 159 -3.70 -3.60 -8.00
C ALA A 159 -5.15 -3.49 -8.55
N SER A 160 -5.33 -3.12 -9.83
CA SER A 160 -6.66 -2.82 -10.39
C SER A 160 -7.55 -4.05 -10.57
N ALA A 161 -6.95 -5.23 -10.80
CA ALA A 161 -7.69 -6.47 -10.96
C ALA A 161 -8.36 -6.88 -9.64
N SER A 162 -9.61 -7.33 -9.74
CA SER A 162 -10.37 -7.86 -8.61
C SER A 162 -10.47 -9.37 -8.71
N PHE A 163 -9.98 -10.05 -7.68
CA PHE A 163 -10.10 -11.49 -7.53
C PHE A 163 -11.09 -11.81 -6.41
N THR A 164 -12.02 -12.70 -6.70
CA THR A 164 -12.94 -13.23 -5.69
C THR A 164 -12.20 -14.16 -4.72
N PRO A 165 -12.70 -14.37 -3.49
CA PRO A 165 -12.11 -15.33 -2.56
C PRO A 165 -11.96 -16.75 -3.15
N ALA A 166 -12.88 -17.17 -4.02
CA ALA A 166 -12.79 -18.44 -4.73
C ALA A 166 -11.61 -18.47 -5.71
N GLN A 167 -11.42 -17.40 -6.49
CA GLN A 167 -10.26 -17.27 -7.40
C GLN A 167 -8.94 -17.28 -6.61
N HIS A 168 -8.85 -16.55 -5.49
CA HIS A 168 -7.67 -16.59 -4.62
C HIS A 168 -7.34 -18.02 -4.17
N LYS A 169 -8.34 -18.79 -3.72
CA LYS A 169 -8.13 -20.20 -3.33
C LYS A 169 -7.62 -21.06 -4.49
N VAL A 170 -8.15 -20.85 -5.70
CA VAL A 170 -7.71 -21.58 -6.90
C VAL A 170 -6.25 -21.23 -7.25
N PHE A 171 -5.89 -19.95 -7.26
CA PHE A 171 -4.51 -19.52 -7.52
C PHE A 171 -3.53 -20.03 -6.46
N LEU A 172 -3.89 -20.00 -5.18
CA LEU A 172 -3.09 -20.60 -4.11
C LEU A 172 -2.85 -22.10 -4.32
N ALA A 173 -3.90 -22.85 -4.67
CA ALA A 173 -3.78 -24.27 -4.95
C ALA A 173 -2.94 -24.57 -6.21
N ARG A 174 -2.97 -23.67 -7.21
CA ARG A 174 -2.13 -23.76 -8.42
C ARG A 174 -0.66 -23.46 -8.08
N LEU A 175 -0.41 -22.43 -7.28
CA LEU A 175 0.93 -22.07 -6.81
C LEU A 175 1.61 -23.22 -6.04
N ASN A 176 0.90 -23.83 -5.09
CA ASN A 176 1.43 -24.95 -4.32
C ASN A 176 1.82 -26.14 -5.22
N ARG A 177 0.98 -26.47 -6.20
CA ARG A 177 1.26 -27.54 -7.17
C ARG A 177 2.48 -27.24 -8.05
N LEU A 178 2.70 -25.99 -8.44
CA LEU A 178 3.88 -25.59 -9.21
C LEU A 178 5.16 -25.62 -8.37
N ASN A 179 5.08 -25.22 -7.11
CA ASN A 179 6.21 -25.31 -6.18
C ASN A 179 6.63 -26.77 -5.93
N GLU A 180 5.67 -27.70 -5.81
CA GLU A 180 5.94 -29.14 -5.69
C GLU A 180 6.66 -29.72 -6.91
N LYS A 181 6.43 -29.16 -8.11
CA LYS A 181 7.13 -29.55 -9.34
C LYS A 181 8.54 -28.96 -9.46
N GLY A 182 8.94 -28.02 -8.58
CA GLY A 182 10.24 -27.34 -8.65
C GLY A 182 10.39 -26.35 -9.80
N VAL A 183 9.28 -25.78 -10.29
CA VAL A 183 9.26 -24.85 -11.45
C VAL A 183 9.40 -23.39 -11.01
N CYS A 184 9.20 -23.08 -9.72
CA CYS A 184 9.29 -21.75 -9.13
C CYS A 184 10.65 -21.49 -8.46
#